data_AF-A0A969NMU3-F1
#
_entry.id   AF-A0A969NMU3-F1
#
_cell.length_a   1.000
_cell.length_b   1.000
_cell.length_c   1.000
_cell.angle_alpha   90.00
_cell.angle_beta   90.00
_cell.angle_gamma   90.00
#
_symmetry.space_group_name_H-M   'P 1'
#
loop_
_entity.id
_entity.type
_entity.pdbx_description
1 polymer ?
#
loop_
_entity_poly.entity_id
_entity_poly.type
_entity_poly.pdbx_seq_one_letter_code
_entity_poly.pdbx_strand_id
1 'polypeptide(L)'
;MNSAHNNFTQPNQFSTAVNQLAESTMINHSQDSVPPNTQSQPNSARKQPIPPPSHPRQYRAIGLIEAKYQQSADQMTQGTLLTTDGAEIEAVLLGRIISLIKNHLDLEQQHLWVVYPRTKIQEDRLHAQIVGVWEPETLSQDSDEPEASGREAQHGYFSIRGEVIFYSTEEEVVIVKVKQFPRKEGDKPKFFKLKLKGVLGDKPLRRFWDLKVRLEGEDLMIEEGTDLGFAQKRKPQFKKDPKKIQLKSARPQRASATARPILPKKKPSSEQ
;
A
#
# COMPACT_ATOMS: atom_id res chain seq x y z
N MET A 1 -22.53 -53.77 -19.97
CA MET A 1 -22.09 -54.82 -20.92
C MET A 1 -22.59 -54.43 -22.31
N ASN A 2 -21.65 -54.07 -23.20
CA ASN A 2 -21.68 -53.99 -24.68
C ASN A 2 -22.77 -53.11 -25.34
N SER A 3 -22.56 -52.21 -26.32
CA SER A 3 -21.52 -52.01 -27.36
C SER A 3 -21.51 -50.51 -27.76
N ALA A 4 -20.39 -49.80 -27.79
CA ALA A 4 -19.42 -49.65 -28.89
C ALA A 4 -20.01 -49.10 -30.22
N HIS A 5 -19.67 -47.84 -30.56
CA HIS A 5 -19.39 -47.38 -31.92
C HIS A 5 -18.17 -46.44 -31.88
N ASN A 6 -17.16 -46.82 -32.65
CA ASN A 6 -15.89 -46.14 -32.87
C ASN A 6 -16.05 -44.92 -33.78
N ASN A 7 -15.16 -43.92 -33.62
CA ASN A 7 -14.51 -43.34 -34.80
C ASN A 7 -13.12 -42.78 -34.46
N PHE A 8 -12.16 -43.20 -35.28
CA PHE A 8 -10.74 -42.86 -35.36
C PHE A 8 -10.52 -41.39 -35.76
N THR A 9 -9.64 -40.63 -35.09
CA THR A 9 -8.22 -40.33 -35.42
C THR A 9 -8.00 -39.23 -36.49
N GLN A 10 -7.72 -38.00 -35.99
CA GLN A 10 -6.59 -37.05 -36.29
C GLN A 10 -6.07 -36.79 -37.73
N PRO A 11 -5.20 -35.76 -37.99
CA PRO A 11 -4.97 -34.45 -37.34
C PRO A 11 -4.70 -33.27 -38.34
N ASN A 12 -4.45 -32.07 -37.77
CA ASN A 12 -3.59 -30.94 -38.22
C ASN A 12 -3.50 -30.54 -39.71
N GLN A 13 -3.73 -29.25 -40.01
CA GLN A 13 -2.80 -28.43 -40.80
C GLN A 13 -2.83 -26.94 -40.40
N PHE A 14 -1.63 -26.40 -40.21
CA PHE A 14 -1.25 -24.99 -40.10
C PHE A 14 -1.26 -24.30 -41.47
N SER A 15 -1.38 -22.96 -41.49
CA SER A 15 -0.52 -21.98 -42.20
C SER A 15 -1.34 -20.76 -42.67
N THR A 16 -1.07 -19.58 -42.11
CA THR A 16 -0.20 -18.53 -42.67
C THR A 16 -0.97 -17.58 -43.61
N ALA A 17 -1.26 -16.37 -43.13
CA ALA A 17 -1.60 -15.23 -43.98
C ALA A 17 -0.95 -13.96 -43.41
N VAL A 18 0.24 -13.62 -43.93
CA VAL A 18 0.53 -12.49 -44.84
C VAL A 18 0.70 -11.15 -44.11
N ASN A 19 1.97 -10.84 -43.81
CA ASN A 19 2.51 -9.48 -43.67
C ASN A 19 3.15 -9.11 -45.00
N GLN A 20 2.80 -7.98 -45.63
CA GLN A 20 3.75 -7.14 -46.37
C GLN A 20 3.16 -5.82 -46.90
N LEU A 21 4.07 -4.82 -46.90
CA LEU A 21 4.16 -3.60 -47.71
C LEU A 21 3.24 -2.40 -47.37
N ALA A 22 3.87 -1.34 -46.86
CA ALA A 22 4.12 -0.13 -47.66
C ALA A 22 5.20 0.75 -47.01
N GLU A 23 6.33 0.87 -47.69
CA GLU A 23 7.29 1.96 -47.55
C GLU A 23 6.66 3.26 -48.05
N SER A 24 6.94 4.39 -47.40
CA SER A 24 6.96 5.70 -48.05
C SER A 24 7.88 6.65 -47.29
N THR A 25 9.08 6.78 -47.85
CA THR A 25 10.06 7.84 -47.66
C THR A 25 9.44 9.21 -47.92
N MET A 26 9.51 10.13 -46.95
CA MET A 26 9.65 11.57 -47.25
C MET A 26 10.60 12.23 -46.25
N ILE A 27 11.67 12.75 -46.83
CA ILE A 27 12.70 13.59 -46.24
C ILE A 27 12.12 15.01 -46.19
N ASN A 28 12.20 15.69 -45.04
CA ASN A 28 12.11 17.14 -45.02
C ASN A 28 13.12 17.73 -44.03
N HIS A 29 14.09 18.44 -44.58
CA HIS A 29 15.02 19.31 -43.87
C HIS A 29 14.30 20.60 -43.47
N SER A 30 14.41 21.01 -42.19
CA SER A 30 14.55 22.43 -41.81
C SER A 30 14.97 22.54 -40.34
N GLN A 31 15.86 23.50 -40.10
CA GLN A 31 16.71 23.71 -38.94
C GLN A 31 16.03 24.40 -37.76
N ASP A 32 16.76 24.38 -36.64
CA ASP A 32 16.74 25.30 -35.50
C ASP A 32 15.54 25.29 -34.56
N SER A 33 15.67 24.51 -33.48
CA SER A 33 15.33 24.92 -32.11
C SER A 33 15.99 23.97 -31.12
N VAL A 34 17.01 24.47 -30.42
CA VAL A 34 17.67 23.79 -29.29
C VAL A 34 16.65 23.52 -28.17
N PRO A 35 16.41 22.26 -27.76
CA PRO A 35 15.81 21.99 -26.46
C PRO A 35 16.90 21.82 -25.40
N PRO A 36 16.64 22.20 -24.14
CA PRO A 36 17.61 22.08 -23.07
C PRO A 36 17.93 20.60 -22.85
N ASN A 37 19.24 20.33 -22.76
CA ASN A 37 19.84 19.05 -22.43
C ASN A 37 19.30 18.55 -21.08
N THR A 38 18.14 17.91 -21.10
CA THR A 38 17.67 17.08 -20.01
C THR A 38 18.44 15.78 -20.18
N GLN A 39 19.56 15.66 -19.48
CA GLN A 39 20.19 14.39 -19.22
C GLN A 39 19.18 13.54 -18.43
N SER A 40 18.23 12.93 -19.12
CA SER A 40 17.58 11.71 -18.67
C SER A 40 18.67 10.66 -18.65
N GLN A 41 19.38 10.56 -17.54
CA GLN A 41 20.17 9.37 -17.27
C GLN A 41 19.24 8.17 -17.43
N PRO A 42 19.58 7.18 -18.27
CA PRO A 42 18.86 5.92 -18.28
C PRO A 42 19.08 5.32 -16.89
N ASN A 43 18.03 5.31 -16.09
CA ASN A 43 18.00 4.62 -14.82
C ASN A 43 18.17 3.13 -15.15
N SER A 44 19.40 2.62 -15.10
CA SER A 44 19.70 1.19 -15.11
C SER A 44 18.95 0.61 -13.90
N ALA A 45 17.74 0.13 -14.16
CA ALA A 45 16.79 -0.24 -13.13
C ALA A 45 17.28 -1.52 -12.48
N ARG A 46 18.13 -1.37 -11.45
CA ARG A 46 18.59 -2.47 -10.59
C ARG A 46 17.38 -3.35 -10.27
N LYS A 47 17.50 -4.65 -10.51
CA LYS A 47 16.49 -5.61 -10.04
C LYS A 47 16.56 -5.63 -8.52
N GLN A 48 15.68 -4.87 -7.88
CA GLN A 48 15.53 -4.84 -6.43
C GLN A 48 14.23 -5.53 -6.02
N PRO A 49 14.20 -6.25 -4.88
CA PRO A 49 12.99 -6.89 -4.38
C PRO A 49 11.83 -5.93 -4.13
N ILE A 50 12.17 -4.69 -3.80
CA ILE A 50 11.27 -3.64 -3.37
C ILE A 50 11.56 -2.43 -4.27
N PRO A 51 10.74 -2.17 -5.31
CA PRO A 51 11.02 -1.07 -6.24
C PRO A 51 10.96 0.28 -5.53
N PRO A 52 11.67 1.31 -6.00
CA PRO A 52 11.56 2.64 -5.41
C PRO A 52 10.14 3.19 -5.56
N PRO A 53 9.64 3.98 -4.59
CA PRO A 53 8.31 4.57 -4.69
C PRO A 53 8.19 5.55 -5.85
N SER A 54 7.12 5.40 -6.64
CA SER A 54 6.90 6.18 -7.88
C SER A 54 6.39 7.59 -7.61
N HIS A 55 5.76 7.82 -6.45
CA HIS A 55 5.25 9.13 -6.04
C HIS A 55 5.71 9.52 -4.63
N PRO A 56 5.97 10.82 -4.37
CA PRO A 56 6.46 11.28 -3.06
C PRO A 56 5.58 10.90 -1.87
N ARG A 57 4.25 10.83 -2.04
CA ARG A 57 3.28 10.48 -0.98
C ARG A 57 2.58 9.15 -1.23
N GLN A 58 3.23 8.24 -1.94
CA GLN A 58 2.70 6.91 -2.14
C GLN A 58 2.69 6.15 -0.81
N TYR A 59 1.51 5.72 -0.38
CA TYR A 59 1.38 4.81 0.75
C TYR A 59 1.99 3.46 0.39
N ARG A 60 2.74 2.90 1.33
CA ARG A 60 3.49 1.65 1.15
C ARG A 60 3.62 0.91 2.47
N ALA A 61 3.51 -0.40 2.44
CA ALA A 61 4.05 -1.26 3.49
C ALA A 61 4.38 -2.59 2.81
N ILE A 62 5.66 -2.81 2.58
CA ILE A 62 6.18 -4.03 1.97
C ILE A 62 7.51 -4.35 2.65
N GLY A 63 7.79 -5.63 2.83
CA GLY A 63 9.06 -6.06 3.38
C GLY A 63 9.46 -7.44 2.89
N LEU A 64 10.61 -7.86 3.41
CA LEU A 64 11.27 -9.11 3.09
C LEU A 64 11.45 -9.91 4.36
N ILE A 65 11.10 -11.19 4.31
CA ILE A 65 11.33 -12.13 5.40
C ILE A 65 11.97 -13.36 4.78
N GLU A 66 13.22 -13.62 5.14
CA GLU A 66 13.85 -14.91 4.89
C GLU A 66 13.35 -15.90 5.93
N ALA A 67 12.64 -16.93 5.48
CA ALA A 67 12.01 -17.91 6.36
C ALA A 67 11.64 -19.18 5.60
N LYS A 68 11.47 -20.27 6.34
CA LYS A 68 10.80 -21.48 5.86
C LYS A 68 9.29 -21.33 6.05
N TYR A 69 8.50 -21.62 5.03
CA TYR A 69 7.03 -21.56 5.13
C TYR A 69 6.46 -22.92 5.50
N GLN A 70 5.71 -22.97 6.60
CA GLN A 70 4.99 -24.17 7.04
C GLN A 70 3.49 -23.97 6.86
N GLN A 71 2.88 -24.76 5.98
CA GLN A 71 1.45 -24.68 5.72
C GLN A 71 0.63 -25.17 6.94
N SER A 72 -0.48 -24.48 7.21
CA SER A 72 -1.45 -24.92 8.21
C SER A 72 -2.19 -26.19 7.73
N ALA A 73 -2.45 -27.12 8.64
CA ALA A 73 -3.24 -28.32 8.36
C ALA A 73 -4.72 -27.99 8.04
N ASP A 74 -5.24 -26.90 8.59
CA ASP A 74 -6.67 -26.57 8.53
C ASP A 74 -7.03 -25.68 7.35
N GLN A 75 -6.09 -24.84 6.88
CA GLN A 75 -6.35 -23.86 5.82
C GLN A 75 -5.22 -23.81 4.81
N MET A 76 -5.54 -24.15 3.55
CA MET A 76 -4.58 -24.15 2.44
C MET A 76 -3.87 -22.80 2.23
N THR A 77 -4.56 -21.68 2.51
CA THR A 77 -4.01 -20.34 2.29
C THR A 77 -3.33 -19.74 3.53
N GLN A 78 -3.23 -20.49 4.63
CA GLN A 78 -2.58 -20.03 5.85
C GLN A 78 -1.40 -20.91 6.22
N GLY A 79 -0.49 -20.35 7.01
CA GLY A 79 0.69 -21.03 7.51
C GLY A 79 1.51 -20.10 8.40
N THR A 80 2.74 -20.52 8.66
CA THR A 80 3.69 -19.79 9.51
C THR A 80 5.00 -19.64 8.76
N LEU A 81 5.61 -18.46 8.84
CA LEU A 81 6.99 -18.21 8.44
C LEU A 81 7.89 -18.45 9.64
N LEU A 82 8.72 -19.48 9.56
CA LEU A 82 9.74 -19.79 10.56
C LEU A 82 11.07 -19.17 10.12
N THR A 83 11.49 -18.16 10.86
CA THR A 83 12.72 -17.39 10.63
C THR A 83 13.93 -18.06 11.29
N THR A 84 15.14 -17.68 10.89
CA THR A 84 16.39 -18.26 11.42
C THR A 84 16.66 -17.93 12.89
N ASP A 85 16.14 -16.80 13.36
CA ASP A 85 16.19 -16.38 14.77
C ASP A 85 15.07 -17.01 15.61
N GLY A 86 14.26 -17.89 15.01
CA GLY A 86 13.24 -18.69 15.71
C GLY A 86 11.89 -18.00 15.86
N ALA A 87 11.67 -16.84 15.25
CA ALA A 87 10.37 -16.19 15.26
C ALA A 87 9.38 -16.90 14.32
N GLU A 88 8.15 -17.04 14.82
CA GLU A 88 7.04 -17.68 14.14
C GLU A 88 6.01 -16.62 13.72
N ILE A 89 6.04 -16.22 12.46
CA ILE A 89 5.16 -15.16 11.96
C ILE A 89 4.03 -15.80 11.18
N GLU A 90 2.80 -15.67 11.68
CA GLU A 90 1.64 -16.14 10.96
C GLU A 90 1.51 -15.45 9.59
N ALA A 91 1.20 -16.25 8.58
CA ALA A 91 1.16 -15.79 7.21
C ALA A 91 -0.07 -16.26 6.44
N VAL A 92 -0.50 -15.43 5.49
CA VAL A 92 -1.53 -15.74 4.50
C VAL A 92 -0.94 -15.69 3.10
N LEU A 93 -1.14 -16.75 2.33
CA LEU A 93 -0.82 -16.82 0.91
C LEU A 93 -1.87 -16.08 0.08
N LEU A 94 -1.45 -15.06 -0.66
CA LEU A 94 -2.33 -14.46 -1.67
C LEU A 94 -2.42 -15.37 -2.90
N GLY A 95 -3.62 -15.45 -3.50
CA GLY A 95 -3.94 -16.40 -4.58
C GLY A 95 -2.96 -16.42 -5.76
N ARG A 96 -2.34 -15.28 -6.08
CA ARG A 96 -1.34 -15.16 -7.15
C ARG A 96 -0.07 -15.99 -6.92
N ILE A 97 0.26 -16.32 -5.67
CA ILE A 97 1.49 -17.06 -5.30
C ILE A 97 1.25 -18.57 -5.20
N ILE A 98 -0.01 -18.99 -5.06
CA ILE A 98 -0.36 -20.42 -4.93
C ILE A 98 0.17 -21.22 -6.12
N SER A 99 0.07 -20.67 -7.33
CA SER A 99 0.57 -21.35 -8.53
C SER A 99 2.11 -21.44 -8.57
N LEU A 100 2.82 -20.42 -8.07
CA LEU A 100 4.28 -20.43 -8.03
C LEU A 100 4.77 -21.48 -7.04
N ILE A 101 4.17 -21.51 -5.85
CA ILE A 101 4.52 -22.48 -4.80
C ILE A 101 4.34 -23.92 -5.30
N LYS A 102 3.22 -24.21 -5.97
CA LYS A 102 2.91 -25.58 -6.41
C LYS A 102 3.82 -26.11 -7.52
N ASN A 103 4.36 -25.23 -8.36
CA ASN A 103 5.01 -25.63 -9.60
C ASN A 103 6.52 -25.35 -9.61
N HIS A 104 6.98 -24.38 -8.82
CA HIS A 104 8.30 -23.77 -8.98
C HIS A 104 9.02 -23.45 -7.66
N LEU A 105 8.52 -23.91 -6.51
CA LEU A 105 9.12 -23.61 -5.21
C LEU A 105 9.15 -24.83 -4.27
N ASP A 106 10.27 -25.04 -3.61
CA ASP A 106 10.44 -26.10 -2.61
C ASP A 106 10.27 -25.57 -1.18
N LEU A 107 9.04 -25.68 -0.64
CA LEU A 107 8.70 -25.17 0.70
C LEU A 107 9.52 -25.75 1.86
N GLU A 108 10.28 -26.83 1.64
CA GLU A 108 11.17 -27.36 2.68
C GLU A 108 12.39 -26.47 2.93
N GLN A 109 12.70 -25.58 1.98
CA GLN A 109 13.82 -24.65 2.03
C GLN A 109 13.41 -23.28 2.59
N GLN A 110 14.42 -22.50 2.94
CA GLN A 110 14.24 -21.08 3.27
C GLN A 110 14.18 -20.28 1.98
N HIS A 111 13.24 -19.35 1.92
CA HIS A 111 13.09 -18.43 0.80
C HIS A 111 13.01 -17.01 1.31
N LEU A 112 13.42 -16.05 0.47
CA LEU A 112 13.20 -14.63 0.75
C LEU A 112 11.79 -14.22 0.29
N TRP A 113 10.86 -14.20 1.23
CA TRP A 113 9.47 -13.87 0.97
C TRP A 113 9.25 -12.37 0.87
N VAL A 114 8.55 -11.94 -0.18
CA VAL A 114 8.02 -10.58 -0.29
C VAL A 114 6.65 -10.53 0.36
N VAL A 115 6.48 -9.67 1.37
CA VAL A 115 5.28 -9.66 2.21
C VAL A 115 4.70 -8.26 2.40
N TYR A 116 3.41 -8.18 2.71
CA TYR A 116 2.78 -7.01 3.30
C TYR A 116 2.55 -7.23 4.80
N PRO A 117 3.13 -6.41 5.68
CA PRO A 117 2.91 -6.54 7.11
C PRO A 117 1.52 -6.04 7.52
N ARG A 118 0.94 -6.71 8.50
CA ARG A 118 -0.31 -6.38 9.17
C ARG A 118 -0.09 -6.54 10.67
N THR A 119 -0.78 -5.73 11.48
CA THR A 119 -0.91 -6.00 12.92
C THR A 119 -2.29 -6.59 13.16
N LYS A 120 -2.36 -7.80 13.72
CA LYS A 120 -3.61 -8.37 14.21
C LYS A 120 -3.99 -7.66 15.50
N ILE A 121 -5.06 -6.87 15.47
CA ILE A 121 -5.46 -6.02 16.61
C ILE A 121 -5.81 -6.84 17.86
N GLN A 122 -6.36 -8.05 17.70
CA GLN A 122 -6.79 -8.89 18.83
C GLN A 122 -5.61 -9.49 19.60
N GLU A 123 -4.54 -9.84 18.89
CA GLU A 123 -3.38 -10.55 19.45
C GLU A 123 -2.17 -9.62 19.62
N ASP A 124 -2.24 -8.40 19.07
CA ASP A 124 -1.15 -7.42 19.01
C ASP A 124 0.15 -7.98 18.40
N ARG A 125 0.00 -8.89 17.43
CA ARG A 125 1.10 -9.58 16.76
C ARG A 125 1.22 -9.21 15.29
N LEU A 126 2.43 -9.38 14.76
CA LEU A 126 2.72 -9.26 13.35
C LEU A 126 2.09 -10.41 12.57
N HIS A 127 1.49 -10.07 11.45
CA HIS A 127 0.92 -11.01 10.50
C HIS A 127 1.37 -10.64 9.09
N ALA A 128 1.84 -11.62 8.32
CA ALA A 128 2.41 -11.41 7.00
C ALA A 128 1.45 -11.85 5.88
N GLN A 129 1.19 -10.97 4.92
CA GLN A 129 0.51 -11.38 3.68
C GLN A 129 1.56 -11.62 2.60
N ILE A 130 1.80 -12.88 2.25
CA ILE A 130 2.80 -13.27 1.26
C ILE A 130 2.31 -12.89 -0.13
N VAL A 131 3.11 -12.07 -0.82
CA VAL A 131 2.78 -11.54 -2.13
C VAL A 131 3.76 -11.96 -3.22
N GLY A 132 4.91 -12.52 -2.87
CA GLY A 132 5.93 -12.97 -3.81
C GLY A 132 7.09 -13.66 -3.13
N VAL A 133 8.02 -14.14 -3.95
CA VAL A 133 9.32 -14.68 -3.54
C VAL A 133 10.37 -13.93 -4.33
N TRP A 134 11.47 -13.56 -3.67
CA TRP A 134 12.62 -12.93 -4.31
C TRP A 134 13.76 -13.93 -4.39
N GLU A 135 13.89 -14.59 -5.52
CA GLU A 135 15.03 -15.44 -5.85
C GLU A 135 15.47 -15.17 -7.29
N PRO A 136 16.26 -14.11 -7.51
CA PRO A 136 16.69 -13.75 -8.86
C PRO A 136 17.48 -14.91 -9.51
N GLU A 137 18.28 -15.65 -8.75
CA GLU A 137 19.12 -16.74 -9.26
C GLU A 137 18.33 -17.94 -9.78
N THR A 138 17.26 -18.35 -9.09
CA THR A 138 16.50 -19.57 -9.43
C THR A 138 15.25 -19.29 -10.27
N LEU A 139 14.65 -18.11 -10.13
CA LEU A 139 13.37 -17.75 -10.78
C LEU A 139 13.52 -16.80 -11.98
N SER A 140 14.69 -16.21 -12.24
CA SER A 140 14.92 -15.41 -13.45
C SER A 140 15.92 -16.08 -14.39
N GLN A 141 15.40 -16.69 -15.47
CA GLN A 141 16.19 -17.50 -16.42
C GLN A 141 17.12 -16.71 -17.34
N ASP A 142 17.02 -15.38 -17.39
CA ASP A 142 17.87 -14.53 -18.23
C ASP A 142 18.05 -13.19 -17.53
N SER A 143 19.22 -12.85 -16.97
CA SER A 143 19.69 -11.46 -16.76
C SER A 143 21.06 -11.37 -16.09
N ASP A 144 22.06 -10.93 -16.85
CA ASP A 144 23.35 -10.42 -16.36
C ASP A 144 23.25 -8.98 -15.78
N GLU A 145 22.12 -8.62 -15.16
CA GLU A 145 21.90 -7.28 -14.60
C GLU A 145 22.41 -7.21 -13.16
N PRO A 146 23.07 -6.12 -12.74
CA PRO A 146 23.68 -6.02 -11.41
C PRO A 146 22.63 -6.13 -10.31
N GLU A 147 22.84 -7.09 -9.42
CA GLU A 147 21.99 -7.35 -8.26
C GLU A 147 21.94 -6.18 -7.28
N ALA A 148 20.85 -6.11 -6.53
CA ALA A 148 20.71 -5.18 -5.42
C ALA A 148 21.54 -5.63 -4.21
N SER A 149 22.86 -5.44 -4.26
CA SER A 149 23.75 -5.67 -3.11
C SER A 149 23.58 -4.53 -2.08
N GLY A 150 22.52 -4.60 -1.27
CA GLY A 150 22.24 -3.58 -0.26
C GLY A 150 21.34 -4.08 0.87
N ARG A 151 21.30 -3.34 1.99
CA ARG A 151 20.42 -3.63 3.14
C ARG A 151 18.94 -3.80 2.75
N GLU A 152 18.54 -3.18 1.65
CA GLU A 152 17.17 -3.17 1.13
C GLU A 152 16.74 -4.51 0.49
N ALA A 153 17.67 -5.46 0.32
CA ALA A 153 17.42 -6.81 -0.16
C ALA A 153 17.64 -7.89 0.91
N GLN A 154 17.79 -7.51 2.17
CA GLN A 154 18.08 -8.44 3.27
C GLN A 154 16.82 -8.90 4.00
N HIS A 155 16.91 -10.07 4.63
CA HIS A 155 15.95 -10.52 5.64
C HIS A 155 15.57 -9.39 6.60
N GLY A 156 14.28 -9.29 6.88
CA GLY A 156 13.74 -8.40 7.89
C GLY A 156 13.69 -6.94 7.46
N TYR A 157 14.03 -6.58 6.22
CA TYR A 157 13.88 -5.20 5.75
C TYR A 157 12.44 -4.88 5.35
N PHE A 158 11.92 -3.76 5.86
CA PHE A 158 10.60 -3.23 5.54
C PHE A 158 10.68 -1.77 5.11
N SER A 159 10.01 -1.45 3.99
CA SER A 159 9.79 -0.09 3.51
C SER A 159 8.34 0.32 3.77
N ILE A 160 8.14 1.22 4.73
CA ILE A 160 6.83 1.65 5.19
C ILE A 160 6.66 3.15 4.99
N ARG A 161 5.65 3.52 4.20
CA ARG A 161 5.22 4.91 3.98
C ARG A 161 3.79 5.12 4.41
N GLY A 162 3.59 6.02 5.36
CA GLY A 162 2.25 6.28 5.88
C GLY A 162 2.15 7.49 6.79
N GLU A 163 0.95 7.67 7.33
CA GLU A 163 0.63 8.77 8.24
C GLU A 163 0.74 8.29 9.69
N VAL A 164 1.60 8.92 10.49
CA VAL A 164 1.69 8.60 11.93
C VAL A 164 0.45 9.15 12.63
N ILE A 165 -0.31 8.27 13.28
CA ILE A 165 -1.58 8.62 13.95
C ILE A 165 -1.51 8.51 15.47
N PHE A 166 -0.47 7.85 15.99
CA PHE A 166 -0.19 7.72 17.41
C PHE A 166 1.31 7.48 17.58
N TYR A 167 1.86 8.02 18.65
CA TYR A 167 3.19 7.65 19.13
C TYR A 167 3.21 7.77 20.66
N SER A 168 4.00 6.91 21.30
CA SER A 168 4.33 6.97 22.71
C SER A 168 5.85 6.90 22.83
N THR A 169 6.47 7.96 23.35
CA THR A 169 7.92 7.98 23.59
C THR A 169 8.28 7.11 24.79
N GLU A 170 7.39 6.96 25.76
CA GLU A 170 7.60 6.13 26.96
C GLU A 170 7.55 4.64 26.63
N GLU A 171 6.61 4.23 25.77
CA GLU A 171 6.46 2.82 25.36
C GLU A 171 7.27 2.49 24.11
N GLU A 172 7.92 3.48 23.50
CA GLU A 172 8.61 3.35 22.20
C GLU A 172 7.71 2.73 21.12
N VAL A 173 6.45 3.18 21.03
CA VAL A 173 5.47 2.65 20.07
C VAL A 173 5.04 3.75 19.11
N VAL A 174 4.98 3.42 17.82
CA VAL A 174 4.44 4.29 16.76
C VAL A 174 3.39 3.52 15.97
N ILE A 175 2.20 4.11 15.80
CA ILE A 175 1.16 3.56 14.92
C ILE A 175 1.10 4.35 13.62
N VAL A 176 1.34 3.65 12.52
CA VAL A 176 1.30 4.21 11.17
C VAL A 176 0.02 3.77 10.46
N LYS A 177 -0.74 4.73 9.96
CA LYS A 177 -1.89 4.51 9.09
C LYS A 177 -1.44 4.45 7.64
N VAL A 178 -1.66 3.31 7.00
CA VAL A 178 -1.34 3.09 5.59
C VAL A 178 -2.64 2.97 4.80
N LYS A 179 -2.81 3.80 3.75
CA LYS A 179 -4.01 3.82 2.92
C LYS A 179 -3.79 2.95 1.68
N GLN A 180 -4.80 2.16 1.33
CA GLN A 180 -4.89 1.43 0.09
C GLN A 180 -5.77 2.23 -0.88
N PHE A 181 -5.21 2.60 -2.03
CA PHE A 181 -5.98 3.26 -3.07
C PHE A 181 -7.08 2.33 -3.62
N PRO A 182 -8.25 2.87 -3.96
CA PRO A 182 -9.31 2.12 -4.62
C PRO A 182 -8.79 1.40 -5.86
N ARG A 183 -9.16 0.13 -6.05
CA ARG A 183 -8.77 -0.63 -7.24
C ARG A 183 -9.76 -0.46 -8.40
N LYS A 184 -11.01 -0.09 -8.08
CA LYS A 184 -12.09 0.13 -9.03
C LYS A 184 -12.71 1.50 -8.80
N GLU A 185 -13.28 2.07 -9.86
CA GLU A 185 -14.06 3.29 -9.77
C GLU A 185 -15.28 3.08 -8.86
N GLY A 186 -15.47 3.96 -7.88
CA GLY A 186 -16.52 3.84 -6.86
C GLY A 186 -16.12 3.13 -5.56
N ASP A 187 -14.97 2.44 -5.51
CA ASP A 187 -14.49 1.83 -4.25
C ASP A 187 -14.03 2.91 -3.27
N LYS A 188 -14.41 2.76 -2.00
CA LYS A 188 -13.91 3.62 -0.92
C LYS A 188 -12.46 3.26 -0.60
N PRO A 189 -11.56 4.26 -0.40
CA PRO A 189 -10.20 4.00 0.04
C PRO A 189 -10.20 3.22 1.36
N LYS A 190 -9.54 2.06 1.36
CA LYS A 190 -9.33 1.27 2.59
C LYS A 190 -8.07 1.76 3.29
N PHE A 191 -7.97 1.48 4.57
CA PHE A 191 -6.73 1.71 5.31
C PHE A 191 -6.57 0.63 6.36
N PHE A 192 -5.33 0.46 6.81
CA PHE A 192 -5.00 -0.35 7.96
C PHE A 192 -4.02 0.42 8.84
N LYS A 193 -3.88 -0.04 10.07
CA LYS A 193 -2.90 0.49 11.03
C LYS A 193 -1.81 -0.56 11.19
N LEU A 194 -0.58 -0.11 11.29
CA LEU A 194 0.58 -0.93 11.56
C LEU A 194 1.25 -0.42 12.82
N LYS A 195 1.50 -1.31 13.76
CA LYS A 195 2.26 -1.03 14.98
C LYS A 195 3.74 -1.24 14.70
N LEU A 196 4.55 -0.25 15.07
CA LEU A 196 6.00 -0.25 14.99
C LEU A 196 6.57 0.09 16.36
N LYS A 197 7.76 -0.42 16.65
CA LYS A 197 8.55 -0.09 17.84
C LYS A 197 9.67 0.87 17.49
N GLY A 198 10.04 1.71 18.44
CA GLY A 198 11.05 2.76 18.32
C GLY A 198 10.46 4.17 18.45
N VAL A 199 11.36 5.14 18.33
CA VAL A 199 11.06 6.57 18.52
C VAL A 199 11.30 7.33 17.22
N LEU A 200 10.45 8.33 16.98
CA LEU A 200 10.59 9.29 15.88
C LEU A 200 10.96 10.67 16.45
N GLY A 201 11.50 11.53 15.61
CA GLY A 201 11.83 12.92 15.98
C GLY A 201 10.61 13.75 16.36
N ASP A 202 10.84 15.05 16.62
CA ASP A 202 9.82 15.93 17.21
C ASP A 202 8.50 16.01 16.42
N LYS A 203 7.39 15.82 17.14
CA LYS A 203 6.01 15.98 16.66
C LYS A 203 5.71 15.12 15.41
N PRO A 204 5.85 13.79 15.50
CA PRO A 204 5.66 12.90 14.34
C PRO A 204 4.18 12.78 13.93
N LEU A 205 3.25 13.12 14.84
CA LEU A 205 1.81 12.99 14.67
C LEU A 205 1.27 13.78 13.45
N ARG A 206 0.38 13.14 12.67
CA ARG A 206 -0.29 13.68 11.47
C ARG A 206 0.66 14.07 10.33
N ARG A 207 1.92 13.64 10.42
CA ARG A 207 2.91 13.77 9.36
C ARG A 207 3.01 12.47 8.58
N PHE A 208 3.46 12.59 7.35
CA PHE A 208 3.68 11.48 6.44
C PHE A 208 5.16 11.11 6.53
N TRP A 209 5.45 9.88 6.86
CA TRP A 209 6.80 9.39 7.09
C TRP A 209 7.16 8.33 6.06
N ASP A 210 8.42 8.35 5.66
CA ASP A 210 9.10 7.25 4.99
C ASP A 210 10.02 6.56 5.99
N LEU A 211 9.71 5.31 6.31
CA LEU A 211 10.33 4.55 7.38
C LEU A 211 11.04 3.34 6.78
N LYS A 212 12.32 3.19 7.14
CA LYS A 212 13.04 1.93 7.01
C LYS A 212 12.95 1.22 8.35
N VAL A 213 12.48 -0.03 8.29
CA VAL A 213 12.11 -0.81 9.46
C VAL A 213 12.78 -2.17 9.37
N ARG A 214 13.22 -2.67 10.51
CA ARG A 214 13.82 -4.00 10.69
C ARG A 214 12.85 -4.91 11.44
N LEU A 215 12.80 -6.18 11.05
CA LEU A 215 12.17 -7.22 11.83
C LEU A 215 13.16 -7.75 12.86
N GLU A 216 12.75 -7.75 14.13
CA GLU A 216 13.48 -8.37 15.24
C GLU A 216 12.50 -9.28 16.00
N GLY A 217 12.69 -10.59 15.91
CA GLY A 217 11.69 -11.54 16.37
C GLY A 217 10.36 -11.38 15.61
N GLU A 218 9.30 -11.00 16.32
CA GLU A 218 7.98 -10.69 15.73
C GLU A 218 7.70 -9.17 15.64
N ASP A 219 8.65 -8.34 16.06
CA ASP A 219 8.47 -6.89 16.17
C ASP A 219 9.09 -6.12 15.02
N LEU A 220 8.43 -5.03 14.62
CA LEU A 220 8.89 -4.14 13.56
C LEU A 220 9.55 -2.89 14.17
N MET A 221 10.87 -2.87 14.18
CA MET A 221 11.73 -1.83 14.75
C MET A 221 12.05 -0.72 13.74
N ILE A 222 11.86 0.54 14.10
CA ILE A 222 12.21 1.68 13.24
C ILE A 222 13.72 1.89 13.28
N GLU A 223 14.39 1.79 12.12
CA GLU A 223 15.82 2.10 11.98
C GLU A 223 16.03 3.55 11.52
N GLU A 224 15.33 3.96 10.47
CA GLU A 224 15.44 5.30 9.89
C GLU A 224 14.06 5.85 9.57
N GLY A 225 13.86 7.14 9.83
CA GLY A 225 12.61 7.83 9.51
C GLY A 225 12.86 9.17 8.84
N THR A 226 12.33 9.35 7.64
CA THR A 226 12.31 10.63 6.91
C THR A 226 10.91 11.22 6.94
N ASP A 227 10.80 12.42 7.48
CA ASP A 227 9.56 13.18 7.51
C ASP A 227 9.30 13.88 6.17
N LEU A 228 8.20 13.51 5.52
CA LEU A 228 7.77 14.05 4.23
C LEU A 228 6.68 15.14 4.38
N GLY A 229 6.48 15.64 5.60
CA GLY A 229 5.59 16.74 5.94
C GLY A 229 4.14 16.30 6.21
N PHE A 230 3.19 17.23 6.16
CA PHE A 230 1.79 16.92 6.53
C PHE A 230 1.11 15.95 5.54
N ALA A 231 0.48 14.90 6.08
CA ALA A 231 -0.17 13.85 5.31
C ALA A 231 -1.39 14.35 4.50
N GLN A 232 -2.09 15.36 4.99
CA GLN A 232 -3.13 16.08 4.24
C GLN A 232 -2.68 17.51 3.97
N LYS A 233 -2.90 18.00 2.75
CA LYS A 233 -2.88 19.45 2.50
C LYS A 233 -3.92 20.05 3.44
N ARG A 234 -3.51 20.93 4.38
CA ARG A 234 -4.46 21.65 5.23
C ARG A 234 -5.46 22.29 4.27
N LYS A 235 -6.76 22.00 4.43
CA LYS A 235 -7.79 22.74 3.68
C LYS A 235 -7.48 24.23 3.90
N PRO A 236 -7.41 25.05 2.85
CA PRO A 236 -7.21 26.48 3.04
C PRO A 236 -8.27 26.95 4.02
N GLN A 237 -7.83 27.55 5.13
CA GLN A 237 -8.77 28.19 6.04
C GLN A 237 -9.51 29.22 5.21
N PHE A 238 -10.81 29.00 5.03
CA PHE A 238 -11.69 29.97 4.39
C PHE A 238 -11.57 31.25 5.22
N LYS A 239 -10.78 32.22 4.76
CA LYS A 239 -10.74 33.55 5.38
C LYS A 239 -12.16 34.06 5.28
N LYS A 240 -12.90 34.09 6.39
CA LYS A 240 -14.19 34.77 6.43
C LYS A 240 -13.91 36.20 6.04
N ASP A 241 -14.34 36.62 4.86
CA ASP A 241 -14.30 38.02 4.47
C ASP A 241 -15.04 38.82 5.53
N PRO A 242 -14.37 39.73 6.26
CA PRO A 242 -15.02 40.53 7.29
C PRO A 242 -16.06 41.50 6.71
N LYS A 243 -16.22 41.54 5.37
CA LYS A 243 -17.12 42.46 4.66
C LYS A 243 -18.52 41.90 4.37
N LYS A 244 -18.87 40.67 4.79
CA LYS A 244 -20.24 40.13 4.61
C LYS A 244 -21.07 40.04 5.89
N ILE A 245 -20.80 40.93 6.86
CA ILE A 245 -21.82 41.36 7.82
C ILE A 245 -22.36 42.71 7.31
N GLN A 246 -23.22 42.66 6.29
CA GLN A 246 -24.11 43.79 6.00
C GLN A 246 -25.56 43.35 6.17
N LEU A 247 -26.07 43.86 7.28
CA LEU A 247 -27.44 44.08 7.70
C LEU A 247 -28.45 44.37 6.56
N LYS A 248 -29.70 43.95 6.82
CA LYS A 248 -30.99 44.46 6.32
C LYS A 248 -31.60 43.78 5.08
N SER A 249 -32.52 42.85 5.33
CA SER A 249 -33.82 42.90 4.65
C SER A 249 -34.84 43.49 5.63
N ALA A 250 -35.18 44.77 5.44
CA ALA A 250 -36.32 45.39 6.10
C ALA A 250 -37.59 44.64 5.68
N ARG A 251 -38.20 43.91 6.62
CA ARG A 251 -39.51 43.30 6.42
C ARG A 251 -40.56 44.41 6.51
N PRO A 252 -41.41 44.64 5.51
CA PRO A 252 -42.48 45.63 5.61
C PRO A 252 -43.43 45.22 6.74
N GLN A 253 -43.69 46.15 7.67
CA GLN A 253 -44.76 45.99 8.64
C GLN A 253 -46.09 46.01 7.90
N ARG A 254 -46.80 44.87 7.88
CA ARG A 254 -48.23 44.84 7.62
C ARG A 254 -48.93 44.87 8.98
N ALA A 255 -49.54 46.01 9.29
CA ALA A 255 -50.50 46.11 10.37
C ALA A 255 -51.76 45.33 9.99
N SER A 256 -52.16 44.37 10.82
CA SER A 256 -53.56 44.00 10.98
C SER A 256 -53.75 43.26 12.29
N ALA A 257 -54.62 43.82 13.11
CA ALA A 257 -55.02 43.41 14.44
C ALA A 257 -55.51 41.96 14.52
N THR A 258 -55.08 41.24 15.57
CA THR A 258 -56.00 40.51 16.46
C THR A 258 -55.24 40.05 17.70
N ALA A 259 -55.84 40.34 18.86
CA ALA A 259 -55.29 40.12 20.19
C ALA A 259 -55.02 38.62 20.46
N ARG A 260 -53.90 38.32 21.14
CA ARG A 260 -53.69 37.02 21.80
C ARG A 260 -54.03 37.15 23.30
N PRO A 261 -54.83 36.24 23.87
CA PRO A 261 -55.04 36.20 25.31
C PRO A 261 -53.79 35.70 26.04
N ILE A 262 -53.54 36.27 27.21
CA ILE A 262 -52.38 36.02 28.08
C ILE A 262 -52.70 34.81 28.96
N LEU A 263 -51.87 33.76 28.91
CA LEU A 263 -51.84 32.72 29.96
C LEU A 263 -50.70 33.05 30.95
N PRO A 264 -50.96 33.09 32.27
CA PRO A 264 -49.93 33.38 33.26
C PRO A 264 -49.03 32.16 33.52
N LYS A 265 -47.72 32.40 33.60
CA LYS A 265 -46.70 31.43 34.00
C LYS A 265 -46.74 31.18 35.51
N LYS A 266 -46.81 29.92 35.91
CA LYS A 266 -46.58 29.46 37.30
C LYS A 266 -45.07 29.50 37.60
N LYS A 267 -44.68 30.13 38.71
CA LYS A 267 -43.30 30.14 39.24
C LYS A 267 -42.90 28.76 39.79
N PRO A 268 -41.60 28.40 39.79
CA PRO A 268 -41.12 27.20 40.45
C PRO A 268 -41.03 27.42 41.97
N SER A 269 -41.49 26.43 42.73
CA SER A 269 -41.22 26.31 44.17
C SER A 269 -40.02 25.38 44.37
N SER A 270 -39.08 25.90 45.16
CA SER A 270 -37.91 25.29 45.78
C SER A 270 -38.25 24.14 46.74
N GLU A 271 -37.25 23.25 46.96
CA GLU A 271 -36.99 22.38 48.13
C GLU A 271 -38.16 21.49 48.65
N GLN A 272 -38.02 20.20 48.92
CA GLN A 272 -36.92 19.35 49.40
C GLN A 272 -37.01 17.95 48.76
#